data_AF-T2KHU5-F1
#
_entry.id   AF-T2KHU5-F1
#
_cell.length_a   1.000
_cell.length_b   1.000
_cell.length_c   1.000
_cell.angle_alpha   90.00
_cell.angle_beta   90.00
_cell.angle_gamma   90.00
#
_symmetry.space_group_name_H-M   'P 1'
#
loop_
_entity.id
_entity.type
_entity.pdbx_description
1 polymer ?
#
loop_
_entity_poly.entity_id
_entity_poly.type
_entity_poly.pdbx_seq_one_letter_code
_entity_poly.pdbx_strand_id
1 'polypeptide(L)'
;VYCIFFVNYFEQIINKENTVHTKSSSNYYFFKTLWIEFYNLTIDNIPYYKRDLLTKIKKHFFDCEWYEVYDFIEFIIQNPDPAYPELLIDSFNHSLKKELSGYRIISKNIVRITNENELTEINKIIESEKSELNTVKIHIQTAISKLSDKKEPDYRNSIKESISALEALCKIISGNKKDSLKTSLTKINEKISIHNGLMQGFLKIYGYTSDSDGIRHAMLEKDNLQQEDAILMLVMCSSFINYIVTKSEQNGLIE
;
A
#
# COMPACT_ATOMS: atom_id res chain seq x y z
N VAL A 1 -21.55 -1.39 -0.75
CA VAL A 1 -20.20 -0.83 -1.01
C VAL A 1 -20.26 0.27 -2.06
N TYR A 2 -20.64 -0.08 -3.29
CA TYR A 2 -20.38 0.70 -4.51
C TYR A 2 -21.09 2.07 -4.63
N CYS A 3 -22.34 2.20 -4.15
CA CYS A 3 -23.09 3.46 -4.26
C CYS A 3 -22.40 4.65 -3.60
N ILE A 4 -21.81 4.47 -2.41
CA ILE A 4 -21.20 5.58 -1.66
C ILE A 4 -19.92 6.07 -2.34
N PHE A 5 -19.12 5.16 -2.94
CA PHE A 5 -17.93 5.53 -3.72
C PHE A 5 -18.26 6.41 -4.91
N PHE A 6 -19.21 5.94 -5.72
CA PHE A 6 -19.58 6.62 -6.95
C PHE A 6 -20.16 8.00 -6.63
N VAL A 7 -21.05 8.07 -5.64
CA VAL A 7 -21.67 9.31 -5.17
C VAL A 7 -20.60 10.27 -4.62
N ASN A 8 -19.76 9.83 -3.68
CA ASN A 8 -18.80 10.72 -3.02
C ASN A 8 -17.73 11.28 -3.97
N TYR A 9 -17.28 10.49 -4.96
CA TYR A 9 -16.22 10.92 -5.87
C TYR A 9 -16.77 11.68 -7.08
N PHE A 10 -17.75 11.10 -7.79
CA PHE A 10 -18.24 11.69 -9.03
C PHE A 10 -19.23 12.83 -8.82
N GLU A 11 -19.97 12.90 -7.69
CA GLU A 11 -20.82 14.09 -7.43
C GLU A 11 -20.00 15.35 -7.16
N GLN A 12 -18.82 15.23 -6.54
CA GLN A 12 -17.94 16.38 -6.31
C GLN A 12 -17.33 16.89 -7.62
N ILE A 13 -17.04 15.98 -8.55
CA ILE A 13 -16.57 16.28 -9.89
C ILE A 13 -17.64 17.02 -10.73
N ILE A 14 -18.94 16.87 -10.44
CA ILE A 14 -20.05 17.41 -11.26
C ILE A 14 -20.13 18.96 -11.26
N ASN A 15 -19.58 19.66 -10.28
CA ASN A 15 -20.00 21.04 -9.99
C ASN A 15 -19.25 22.21 -10.66
N LYS A 16 -18.41 22.01 -11.70
CA LYS A 16 -17.60 23.12 -12.26
C LYS A 16 -17.77 23.44 -13.75
N GLU A 17 -17.99 22.46 -14.65
CA GLU A 17 -18.17 22.72 -16.10
C GLU A 17 -19.05 21.63 -16.76
N ASN A 18 -19.83 22.01 -17.78
CA ASN A 18 -20.81 21.13 -18.45
C ASN A 18 -20.23 20.24 -19.58
N THR A 19 -19.09 20.62 -20.15
CA THR A 19 -18.48 19.96 -21.32
C THR A 19 -17.17 19.28 -20.96
N VAL A 20 -16.88 18.14 -21.61
CA VAL A 20 -15.66 17.35 -21.36
C VAL A 20 -14.48 17.86 -22.20
N HIS A 21 -14.71 18.50 -23.35
CA HIS A 21 -13.67 18.78 -24.36
C HIS A 21 -12.96 20.14 -24.23
N THR A 22 -13.28 20.93 -23.22
CA THR A 22 -12.58 22.18 -22.96
C THR A 22 -11.25 21.87 -22.27
N LYS A 23 -10.11 22.19 -22.92
CA LYS A 23 -8.77 22.11 -22.29
C LYS A 23 -8.67 22.95 -21.01
N SER A 24 -9.57 23.92 -20.82
CA SER A 24 -9.72 24.72 -19.62
C SER A 24 -10.42 24.00 -18.47
N SER A 25 -11.16 22.92 -18.75
CA SER A 25 -11.80 22.13 -17.68
C SER A 25 -10.72 21.45 -16.86
N SER A 26 -10.79 21.60 -15.54
CA SER A 26 -9.82 21.03 -14.59
C SER A 26 -9.70 19.50 -14.73
N ASN A 27 -10.75 18.87 -15.27
CA ASN A 27 -10.92 17.42 -15.28
C ASN A 27 -10.72 16.81 -16.69
N TYR A 28 -10.43 17.61 -17.72
CA TYR A 28 -10.21 17.13 -19.10
C TYR A 28 -9.19 15.98 -19.15
N TYR A 29 -8.03 16.22 -18.54
CA TYR A 29 -6.92 15.26 -18.55
C TYR A 29 -7.27 13.99 -17.80
N PHE A 30 -7.94 14.11 -16.65
CA PHE A 30 -8.42 12.96 -15.89
C PHE A 30 -9.37 12.08 -16.72
N PHE A 31 -10.42 12.66 -17.31
CA PHE A 31 -11.38 11.88 -18.09
C PHE A 31 -10.77 11.29 -19.37
N LYS A 32 -9.85 12.02 -20.02
CA LYS A 32 -9.12 11.50 -21.17
C LYS A 32 -8.26 10.30 -20.79
N THR A 33 -7.48 10.40 -19.71
CA THR A 33 -6.66 9.30 -19.19
C THR A 33 -7.52 8.11 -18.81
N LEU A 34 -8.63 8.32 -18.09
CA LEU A 34 -9.59 7.27 -17.77
C LEU A 34 -10.14 6.56 -19.03
N TRP A 35 -10.48 7.32 -20.07
CA TRP A 35 -11.05 6.76 -21.30
C TRP A 35 -10.06 5.90 -22.09
N ILE A 36 -8.82 6.35 -22.18
CA ILE A 36 -7.78 5.68 -22.98
C ILE A 36 -7.16 4.53 -22.19
N GLU A 37 -6.76 4.76 -20.94
CA GLU A 37 -5.92 3.82 -20.20
C GLU A 37 -6.74 2.76 -19.45
N PHE A 38 -7.89 3.13 -18.89
CA PHE A 38 -8.74 2.18 -18.18
C PHE A 38 -9.74 1.50 -19.12
N TYR A 39 -10.52 2.29 -19.88
CA TYR A 39 -11.54 1.72 -20.78
C TYR A 39 -10.96 1.21 -22.10
N ASN A 40 -9.71 1.54 -22.44
CA ASN A 40 -9.09 1.19 -23.71
C ASN A 40 -9.91 1.63 -24.94
N LEU A 41 -10.52 2.81 -24.85
CA LEU A 41 -11.36 3.40 -25.90
C LEU A 41 -10.67 4.61 -26.55
N THR A 42 -11.01 4.85 -27.81
CA THR A 42 -10.46 5.97 -28.57
C THR A 42 -11.04 7.32 -28.12
N ILE A 43 -10.26 8.40 -28.29
CA ILE A 43 -10.61 9.76 -27.82
C ILE A 43 -11.88 10.30 -28.48
N ASP A 44 -12.12 9.96 -29.74
CA ASP A 44 -13.31 10.35 -30.50
C ASP A 44 -14.62 9.76 -29.93
N ASN A 45 -14.51 8.70 -29.12
CA ASN A 45 -15.66 8.11 -28.42
C ASN A 45 -15.96 8.76 -27.06
N ILE A 46 -15.17 9.75 -26.62
CA ILE A 46 -15.44 10.48 -25.38
C ILE A 46 -16.70 11.34 -25.58
N PRO A 47 -17.77 11.12 -24.79
CA PRO A 47 -18.99 11.90 -24.91
C PRO A 47 -18.74 13.39 -24.76
N TYR A 48 -19.46 14.20 -25.56
CA TYR A 48 -19.28 15.65 -25.55
C TYR A 48 -19.69 16.29 -24.22
N TYR A 49 -20.84 15.84 -23.71
CA TYR A 49 -21.40 16.31 -22.45
C TYR A 49 -20.92 15.46 -21.28
N LYS A 50 -20.53 16.13 -20.19
CA LYS A 50 -20.06 15.49 -18.97
C LYS A 50 -21.11 14.57 -18.36
N ARG A 51 -22.40 14.93 -18.48
CA ARG A 51 -23.53 14.09 -18.05
C ARG A 51 -23.53 12.73 -18.73
N ASP A 52 -23.31 12.68 -20.03
CA ASP A 52 -23.35 11.44 -20.81
C ASP A 52 -22.15 10.55 -20.47
N LEU A 53 -20.97 11.17 -20.32
CA LEU A 53 -19.76 10.50 -19.84
C LEU A 53 -19.98 9.88 -18.46
N LEU A 54 -20.47 10.65 -17.49
CA LEU A 54 -20.73 10.18 -16.14
C LEU A 54 -21.80 9.09 -16.12
N THR A 55 -22.80 9.16 -16.99
CA THR A 55 -23.83 8.10 -17.12
C THR A 55 -23.21 6.79 -17.58
N LYS A 56 -22.27 6.84 -18.54
CA LYS A 56 -21.53 5.65 -18.99
C LYS A 56 -20.64 5.08 -17.89
N ILE A 57 -19.86 5.93 -17.21
CA ILE A 57 -19.00 5.51 -16.09
C ILE A 57 -19.85 4.89 -14.98
N LYS A 58 -20.98 5.54 -14.61
CA LYS A 58 -21.93 5.03 -13.62
C LYS A 58 -22.42 3.64 -14.00
N LYS A 59 -22.87 3.49 -15.25
CA LYS A 59 -23.37 2.21 -15.76
C LYS A 59 -22.30 1.12 -15.65
N HIS A 60 -21.10 1.36 -16.17
CA HIS A 60 -19.99 0.40 -16.06
C HIS A 60 -19.72 0.01 -14.60
N PHE A 61 -19.59 0.98 -13.71
CA PHE A 61 -19.25 0.76 -12.31
C PHE A 61 -20.27 -0.10 -11.54
N PHE A 62 -21.56 -0.05 -11.91
CA PHE A 62 -22.60 -0.87 -11.28
C PHE A 62 -22.86 -2.20 -11.99
N ASP A 63 -22.44 -2.33 -13.25
CA ASP A 63 -22.65 -3.53 -14.07
C ASP A 63 -21.40 -4.43 -14.16
N CYS A 64 -20.22 -3.97 -13.70
CA CYS A 64 -18.96 -4.70 -13.79
C CYS A 64 -18.79 -5.78 -12.71
N GLU A 65 -17.87 -6.70 -12.92
CA GLU A 65 -17.54 -7.74 -11.95
C GLU A 65 -16.96 -7.12 -10.67
N TRP A 66 -17.15 -7.81 -9.53
CA TRP A 66 -16.78 -7.27 -8.22
C TRP A 66 -15.30 -6.82 -8.13
N TYR A 67 -14.40 -7.52 -8.82
CA TYR A 67 -12.96 -7.22 -8.85
C TYR A 67 -12.64 -6.02 -9.76
N GLU A 68 -13.41 -5.81 -10.82
CA GLU A 68 -13.25 -4.67 -11.74
C GLU A 68 -13.59 -3.34 -11.05
N VAL A 69 -14.47 -3.37 -10.05
CA VAL A 69 -14.71 -2.18 -9.21
C VAL A 69 -13.45 -1.80 -8.44
N TYR A 70 -12.73 -2.78 -7.89
CA TYR A 70 -11.47 -2.53 -7.21
C TYR A 70 -10.39 -2.06 -8.18
N ASP A 71 -10.32 -2.61 -9.39
CA ASP A 71 -9.39 -2.12 -10.44
C ASP A 71 -9.70 -0.67 -10.83
N PHE A 72 -10.98 -0.31 -10.94
CA PHE A 72 -11.41 1.05 -11.22
C PHE A 72 -11.06 2.02 -10.09
N ILE A 73 -11.29 1.64 -8.83
CA ILE A 73 -10.91 2.45 -7.66
C ILE A 73 -9.39 2.66 -7.63
N GLU A 74 -8.61 1.62 -7.85
CA GLU A 74 -7.15 1.66 -7.86
C GLU A 74 -6.61 2.57 -8.97
N PHE A 75 -7.19 2.48 -10.18
CA PHE A 75 -6.87 3.38 -11.29
C PHE A 75 -7.09 4.85 -10.92
N ILE A 76 -8.22 5.18 -10.30
CA ILE A 76 -8.54 6.56 -9.88
C ILE A 76 -7.53 7.07 -8.84
N ILE A 77 -7.10 6.23 -7.89
CA ILE A 77 -6.15 6.63 -6.84
C ILE A 77 -4.74 6.84 -7.41
N GLN A 78 -4.36 6.05 -8.41
CA GLN A 78 -3.08 6.18 -9.09
C GLN A 78 -3.05 7.38 -10.04
N ASN A 79 -4.20 7.71 -10.62
CA ASN A 79 -4.40 8.82 -11.56
C ASN A 79 -5.45 9.81 -11.03
N PRO A 80 -5.23 10.44 -9.86
CA PRO A 80 -6.24 11.29 -9.25
C PRO A 80 -6.48 12.54 -10.09
N ASP A 81 -7.73 12.98 -10.12
CA ASP A 81 -8.06 14.33 -10.57
C ASP A 81 -7.24 15.36 -9.75
N PRO A 82 -6.44 16.24 -10.41
CA PRO A 82 -5.64 17.25 -9.72
C PRO A 82 -6.46 18.17 -8.80
N ALA A 83 -7.77 18.28 -9.01
CA ALA A 83 -8.65 19.07 -8.15
C ALA A 83 -8.98 18.39 -6.82
N TYR A 84 -8.74 17.08 -6.67
CA TYR A 84 -9.16 16.30 -5.48
C TYR A 84 -8.16 15.18 -5.06
N PRO A 85 -6.86 15.44 -4.87
CA PRO A 85 -5.89 14.37 -4.55
C PRO A 85 -5.85 13.94 -3.07
N GLU A 86 -5.94 14.86 -2.11
CA GLU A 86 -5.46 14.60 -0.73
C GLU A 86 -6.40 13.78 0.17
N LEU A 87 -7.72 13.80 -0.07
CA LEU A 87 -8.71 13.10 0.79
C LEU A 87 -9.36 11.88 0.13
N LEU A 88 -8.88 11.53 -1.06
CA LEU A 88 -9.49 10.48 -1.87
C LEU A 88 -9.35 9.10 -1.21
N ILE A 89 -8.14 8.76 -0.77
CA ILE A 89 -7.83 7.47 -0.14
C ILE A 89 -8.61 7.31 1.16
N ASP A 90 -8.69 8.37 1.99
CA ASP A 90 -9.39 8.34 3.27
C ASP A 90 -10.90 8.17 3.08
N SER A 91 -11.50 8.90 2.13
CA SER A 91 -12.92 8.77 1.78
C SER A 91 -13.25 7.35 1.29
N PHE A 92 -12.36 6.78 0.48
CA PHE A 92 -12.49 5.42 0.00
C PHE A 92 -12.34 4.39 1.13
N ASN A 93 -11.33 4.53 1.98
CA ASN A 93 -11.15 3.65 3.14
C ASN A 93 -12.31 3.73 4.13
N HIS A 94 -12.86 4.93 4.37
CA HIS A 94 -14.06 5.12 5.17
C HIS A 94 -15.25 4.34 4.58
N SER A 95 -15.45 4.43 3.27
CA SER A 95 -16.52 3.72 2.56
C SER A 95 -16.31 2.20 2.57
N LEU A 96 -15.07 1.72 2.39
CA LEU A 96 -14.72 0.29 2.48
C LEU A 96 -15.00 -0.25 3.90
N LYS A 97 -14.65 0.51 4.94
CA LYS A 97 -14.88 0.16 6.35
C LYS A 97 -16.37 0.13 6.68
N LYS A 98 -17.12 1.18 6.34
CA LYS A 98 -18.57 1.28 6.58
C LYS A 98 -19.34 0.10 5.99
N GLU A 99 -18.88 -0.37 4.84
CA GLU A 99 -19.54 -1.41 4.07
C GLU A 99 -18.96 -2.82 4.34
N LEU A 100 -18.16 -2.96 5.41
CA LEU A 100 -17.54 -4.22 5.86
C LEU A 100 -16.75 -4.94 4.75
N SER A 101 -16.14 -4.17 3.85
CA SER A 101 -15.30 -4.71 2.78
C SER A 101 -14.10 -5.46 3.37
N GLY A 102 -13.76 -6.60 2.76
CA GLY A 102 -12.54 -7.36 3.02
C GLY A 102 -11.25 -6.64 2.60
N TYR A 103 -11.36 -5.46 1.99
CA TYR A 103 -10.27 -4.73 1.37
C TYR A 103 -10.07 -3.34 1.97
N ARG A 104 -8.84 -2.84 1.90
CA ARG A 104 -8.41 -1.49 2.29
C ARG A 104 -7.42 -0.95 1.28
N ILE A 105 -7.33 0.36 1.17
CA ILE A 105 -6.33 1.03 0.36
C ILE A 105 -5.15 1.42 1.26
N ILE A 106 -3.95 0.98 0.90
CA ILE A 106 -2.70 1.33 1.56
C ILE A 106 -1.69 1.67 0.48
N SER A 107 -1.00 2.82 0.60
CA SER A 107 0.01 3.25 -0.39
C SER A 107 -0.48 3.15 -1.84
N LYS A 108 -1.72 3.60 -2.10
CA LYS A 108 -2.39 3.55 -3.42
C LYS A 108 -2.66 2.16 -3.99
N ASN A 109 -2.55 1.11 -3.17
CA ASN A 109 -2.85 -0.27 -3.55
C ASN A 109 -4.03 -0.82 -2.74
N ILE A 110 -4.87 -1.65 -3.35
CA ILE A 110 -5.98 -2.31 -2.68
C ILE A 110 -5.51 -3.67 -2.13
N VAL A 111 -5.48 -3.78 -0.80
CA VAL A 111 -5.03 -4.97 -0.07
C VAL A 111 -6.14 -5.58 0.77
N ARG A 112 -6.13 -6.90 0.92
CA ARG A 112 -7.07 -7.64 1.78
C ARG A 112 -6.60 -7.65 3.24
N ILE A 113 -6.47 -6.48 3.85
CA ILE A 113 -6.10 -6.32 5.27
C ILE A 113 -7.31 -5.69 5.96
N THR A 114 -8.01 -6.45 6.81
CA THR A 114 -9.28 -6.02 7.40
C THR A 114 -9.16 -5.49 8.82
N ASN A 115 -8.06 -5.79 9.50
CA ASN A 115 -7.85 -5.45 10.90
C ASN A 115 -7.28 -4.03 11.04
N GLU A 116 -7.96 -3.18 11.81
CA GLU A 116 -7.59 -1.78 11.98
C GLU A 116 -6.25 -1.58 12.68
N ASN A 117 -5.87 -2.50 13.57
CA ASN A 117 -4.57 -2.45 14.24
C ASN A 117 -3.44 -2.76 13.24
N GLU A 118 -3.65 -3.74 12.34
CA GLU A 118 -2.69 -4.10 11.29
C GLU A 118 -2.46 -2.92 10.33
N LEU A 119 -3.55 -2.27 9.89
CA LEU A 119 -3.49 -1.08 9.06
C LEU A 119 -2.75 0.07 9.74
N THR A 120 -3.06 0.29 11.03
CA THR A 120 -2.46 1.36 11.84
C THR A 120 -0.95 1.20 11.93
N GLU A 121 -0.46 -0.02 12.17
CA GLU A 121 0.98 -0.29 12.25
C GLU A 121 1.70 -0.08 10.91
N ILE A 122 1.06 -0.43 9.80
CA ILE A 122 1.61 -0.22 8.45
C ILE A 122 1.64 1.28 8.11
N ASN A 123 0.53 1.99 8.32
CA ASN A 123 0.38 3.41 7.97
C ASN A 123 1.33 4.32 8.77
N LYS A 124 1.55 4.05 10.07
CA LYS A 124 2.52 4.79 10.89
C LYS A 124 3.90 4.92 10.22
N ILE A 125 4.34 3.89 9.49
CA ILE A 125 5.63 3.90 8.79
C ILE A 125 5.55 4.73 7.51
N ILE A 126 4.53 4.46 6.69
CA ILE A 126 4.34 5.10 5.38
C ILE A 126 4.15 6.62 5.54
N GLU A 127 3.35 7.02 6.52
CA GLU A 127 2.96 8.40 6.81
C GLU A 127 4.00 9.14 7.66
N SER A 128 5.04 8.47 8.14
CA SER A 128 6.09 9.11 8.92
C SER A 128 6.75 10.24 8.11
N GLU A 129 6.97 11.40 8.71
CA GLU A 129 7.67 12.52 8.05
C GLU A 129 9.20 12.41 8.18
N LYS A 130 9.70 11.43 8.95
CA LYS A 130 11.13 11.24 9.19
C LYS A 130 11.84 10.83 7.91
N SER A 131 12.89 11.58 7.57
CA SER A 131 13.66 11.41 6.33
C SER A 131 14.50 10.13 6.34
N GLU A 132 14.98 9.75 7.53
CA GLU A 132 15.76 8.56 7.84
C GLU A 132 15.00 7.30 7.48
N LEU A 133 13.66 7.33 7.59
CA LEU A 133 12.80 6.19 7.31
C LEU A 133 12.46 6.04 5.82
N ASN A 134 12.95 6.89 4.92
CA ASN A 134 12.56 6.84 3.50
C ASN A 134 12.87 5.48 2.85
N THR A 135 14.03 4.87 3.12
CA THR A 135 14.34 3.52 2.61
C THR A 135 13.41 2.46 3.20
N VAL A 136 13.03 2.60 4.47
CA VAL A 136 12.10 1.70 5.15
C VAL A 136 10.71 1.79 4.50
N LYS A 137 10.23 3.00 4.22
CA LYS A 137 8.95 3.26 3.53
C LYS A 137 8.92 2.61 2.15
N ILE A 138 9.98 2.75 1.36
CA ILE A 138 10.08 2.16 0.02
C ILE A 138 9.92 0.63 0.08
N HIS A 139 10.58 -0.03 1.02
CA HIS A 139 10.44 -1.48 1.18
C HIS A 139 9.03 -1.88 1.63
N ILE A 140 8.42 -1.17 2.58
CA ILE A 140 7.02 -1.43 2.98
C ILE A 140 6.05 -1.23 1.82
N GLN A 141 6.20 -0.15 1.05
CA GLN A 141 5.38 0.12 -0.13
C GLN A 141 5.55 -0.95 -1.22
N THR A 142 6.78 -1.41 -1.43
CA THR A 142 7.07 -2.50 -2.38
C THR A 142 6.44 -3.81 -1.90
N ALA A 143 6.54 -4.11 -0.61
CA ALA A 143 5.90 -5.29 -0.02
C ALA A 143 4.37 -5.29 -0.22
N ILE A 144 3.74 -4.12 -0.04
CA ILE A 144 2.30 -3.91 -0.28
C ILE A 144 1.96 -4.13 -1.75
N SER A 145 2.71 -3.53 -2.68
CA SER A 145 2.48 -3.69 -4.12
C SER A 145 2.57 -5.16 -4.56
N LYS A 146 3.51 -5.92 -3.99
CA LYS A 146 3.66 -7.36 -4.24
C LYS A 146 2.53 -8.21 -3.65
N LEU A 147 1.96 -7.78 -2.53
CA LEU A 147 0.81 -8.41 -1.89
C LEU A 147 -0.51 -8.12 -2.62
N SER A 148 -0.64 -6.93 -3.21
CA SER A 148 -1.90 -6.42 -3.74
C SER A 148 -2.21 -6.83 -5.18
N ASP A 149 -1.27 -7.40 -5.92
CA ASP A 149 -1.54 -7.87 -7.28
C ASP A 149 -2.64 -8.94 -7.26
N LYS A 150 -3.79 -8.63 -7.87
CA LYS A 150 -4.98 -9.47 -7.85
C LYS A 150 -4.92 -10.61 -8.86
N LYS A 151 -4.06 -10.48 -9.90
CA LYS A 151 -3.92 -11.44 -10.99
C LYS A 151 -2.78 -12.41 -10.69
N GLU A 152 -1.64 -11.88 -10.27
CA GLU A 152 -0.43 -12.64 -9.98
C GLU A 152 0.25 -12.11 -8.71
N PRO A 153 -0.34 -12.35 -7.52
CA PRO A 153 0.26 -11.93 -6.25
C PRO A 153 1.62 -12.59 -6.02
N ASP A 154 2.56 -11.80 -5.53
CA ASP A 154 3.94 -12.21 -5.29
C ASP A 154 4.23 -12.20 -3.78
N TYR A 155 3.56 -13.12 -3.07
CA TYR A 155 3.64 -13.26 -1.61
C TYR A 155 5.07 -13.46 -1.12
N ARG A 156 5.86 -14.22 -1.88
CA ARG A 156 7.28 -14.43 -1.59
C ARG A 156 8.04 -13.11 -1.53
N ASN A 157 7.95 -12.29 -2.58
CA ASN A 157 8.67 -11.01 -2.58
C ASN A 157 8.04 -9.99 -1.63
N SER A 158 6.73 -10.07 -1.35
CA SER A 158 6.13 -9.28 -0.27
C SER A 158 6.83 -9.53 1.08
N ILE A 159 6.98 -10.80 1.46
CA ILE A 159 7.70 -11.22 2.67
C ILE A 159 9.16 -10.73 2.65
N LYS A 160 9.86 -10.89 1.52
CA LYS A 160 11.26 -10.45 1.39
C LYS A 160 11.42 -8.95 1.62
N GLU A 161 10.51 -8.15 1.07
CA GLU A 161 10.53 -6.69 1.20
C GLU A 161 10.15 -6.24 2.61
N SER A 162 9.19 -6.90 3.28
CA SER A 162 8.88 -6.63 4.70
C SER A 162 10.11 -6.77 5.61
N ILE A 163 10.91 -7.81 5.39
CA ILE A 163 12.15 -8.03 6.15
C ILE A 163 13.25 -7.05 5.74
N SER A 164 13.36 -6.75 4.45
CA SER A 164 14.29 -5.72 3.97
C SER A 164 14.00 -4.36 4.61
N ALA A 165 12.73 -4.01 4.87
CA ALA A 165 12.36 -2.79 5.58
C ALA A 165 12.94 -2.76 7.01
N LEU A 166 12.80 -3.85 7.76
CA LEU A 166 13.35 -3.99 9.11
C LEU A 166 14.89 -3.95 9.09
N GLU A 167 15.52 -4.64 8.14
CA GLU A 167 16.97 -4.64 7.97
C GLU A 167 17.50 -3.24 7.64
N ALA A 168 16.81 -2.50 6.77
CA ALA A 168 17.13 -1.12 6.45
C ALA A 168 17.09 -0.23 7.70
N LEU A 169 16.02 -0.33 8.50
CA LEU A 169 15.90 0.40 9.77
C LEU A 169 17.07 0.09 10.71
N CYS A 170 17.37 -1.20 10.91
CA CYS A 170 18.46 -1.58 11.80
C CYS A 170 19.82 -1.05 11.30
N LYS A 171 20.08 -1.07 10.00
CA LYS A 171 21.30 -0.48 9.41
C LYS A 171 21.38 1.03 9.62
N ILE A 172 20.25 1.73 9.49
CA ILE A 172 20.16 3.18 9.75
C ILE A 172 20.56 3.48 11.20
N ILE A 173 19.92 2.85 12.18
CA ILE A 173 20.14 3.15 13.61
C ILE A 173 21.51 2.67 14.10
N SER A 174 22.02 1.55 13.56
CA SER A 174 23.37 1.07 13.89
C SER A 174 24.50 1.87 13.21
N GLY A 175 24.18 2.70 12.20
CA GLY A 175 25.15 3.50 11.47
C GLY A 175 26.06 2.71 10.52
N ASN A 176 25.77 1.43 10.25
CA ASN A 176 26.58 0.59 9.37
C ASN A 176 25.75 -0.16 8.32
N LYS A 177 25.84 0.29 7.07
CA LYS A 177 25.09 -0.28 5.93
C LYS A 177 25.51 -1.71 5.55
N LYS A 178 26.71 -2.15 5.96
CA LYS A 178 27.25 -3.48 5.61
C LYS A 178 26.86 -4.58 6.59
N ASP A 179 26.32 -4.22 7.74
CA ASP A 179 25.96 -5.19 8.76
C ASP A 179 24.77 -6.05 8.32
N SER A 180 24.76 -7.33 8.71
CA SER A 180 23.56 -8.16 8.61
C SER A 180 22.47 -7.65 9.56
N LEU A 181 21.19 -8.01 9.34
CA LEU A 181 20.12 -7.72 10.29
C LEU A 181 20.50 -8.16 11.72
N LYS A 182 21.05 -9.38 11.87
CA LYS A 182 21.47 -9.92 13.17
C LYS A 182 22.54 -9.04 13.82
N THR A 183 23.54 -8.62 13.06
CA THR A 183 24.62 -7.77 13.55
C THR A 183 24.10 -6.39 13.96
N SER A 184 23.32 -5.73 13.10
CA SER A 184 22.75 -4.42 13.40
C SER A 184 21.81 -4.46 14.60
N LEU A 185 20.91 -5.45 14.68
CA LEU A 185 19.96 -5.58 15.78
C LEU A 185 20.68 -5.79 17.13
N THR A 186 21.77 -6.57 17.14
CA THR A 186 22.59 -6.76 18.35
C THR A 186 23.19 -5.44 18.84
N LYS A 187 23.77 -4.64 17.93
CA LYS A 187 24.34 -3.32 18.26
C LYS A 187 23.28 -2.32 18.76
N ILE A 188 22.09 -2.35 18.17
CA ILE A 188 20.99 -1.47 18.60
C ILE A 188 20.50 -1.89 19.99
N ASN A 189 20.45 -3.20 20.25
CA ASN A 189 19.98 -3.74 21.52
C ASN A 189 20.81 -3.26 22.72
N GLU A 190 22.12 -3.08 22.53
CA GLU A 190 23.02 -2.50 23.55
C GLU A 190 22.58 -1.09 23.99
N LYS A 191 21.87 -0.36 23.12
CA LYS A 191 21.44 1.02 23.38
C LYS A 191 19.98 1.12 23.83
N ILE A 192 19.08 0.29 23.28
CA ILE A 192 17.64 0.41 23.54
C ILE A 192 17.04 -0.66 24.47
N SER A 193 17.85 -1.63 24.91
CA SER A 193 17.50 -2.67 25.88
C SER A 193 16.21 -3.46 25.53
N ILE A 194 16.21 -4.14 24.39
CA ILE A 194 15.21 -5.17 24.04
C ILE A 194 15.48 -6.43 24.87
N HIS A 195 14.43 -7.01 25.44
CA HIS A 195 14.55 -8.29 26.14
C HIS A 195 15.12 -9.38 25.22
N ASN A 196 16.16 -10.10 25.68
CA ASN A 196 16.89 -11.08 24.86
C ASN A 196 15.97 -12.15 24.28
N GLY A 197 14.97 -12.63 25.03
CA GLY A 197 14.00 -13.60 24.50
C GLY A 197 13.21 -13.10 23.29
N LEU A 198 12.85 -11.82 23.27
CA LEU A 198 12.16 -11.19 22.14
C LEU A 198 13.11 -11.08 20.94
N MET A 199 14.35 -10.64 21.16
CA MET A 199 15.38 -10.55 20.13
C MET A 199 15.64 -11.91 19.48
N GLN A 200 15.80 -12.97 20.28
CA GLN A 200 16.01 -14.33 19.77
C GLN A 200 14.80 -14.86 18.99
N GLY A 201 13.58 -14.53 19.43
CA GLY A 201 12.35 -14.84 18.69
C GLY A 201 12.38 -14.24 17.28
N PHE A 202 12.67 -12.94 17.17
CA PHE A 202 12.79 -12.27 15.88
C PHE A 202 13.91 -12.84 15.00
N LEU A 203 15.08 -13.14 15.57
CA LEU A 203 16.17 -13.74 14.81
C LEU A 203 15.82 -15.12 14.25
N LYS A 204 15.00 -15.90 14.95
CA LYS A 204 14.50 -17.18 14.43
C LYS A 204 13.49 -17.00 13.29
N ILE A 205 12.58 -16.03 13.42
CA ILE A 205 11.63 -15.69 12.36
C ILE A 205 12.37 -15.19 11.11
N TYR A 206 13.42 -14.37 11.32
CA TYR A 206 14.32 -13.97 10.24
C TYR A 206 15.02 -15.18 9.61
N GLY A 207 15.59 -16.09 10.41
CA GLY A 207 16.21 -17.32 9.93
C GLY A 207 15.31 -18.12 8.98
N TYR A 208 14.04 -18.33 9.38
CA TYR A 208 13.01 -18.97 8.53
C TYR A 208 12.88 -18.31 7.14
N THR A 209 13.05 -17.00 7.05
CA THR A 209 12.94 -16.27 5.79
C THR A 209 14.26 -16.13 5.02
N SER A 210 15.41 -16.30 5.69
CA SER A 210 16.76 -16.08 5.14
C SER A 210 17.55 -17.34 4.81
N ASP A 211 17.23 -18.48 5.42
CA ASP A 211 18.01 -19.71 5.27
C ASP A 211 17.84 -20.35 3.87
N SER A 212 18.76 -21.26 3.52
CA SER A 212 18.83 -21.96 2.23
C SER A 212 17.57 -22.78 1.90
N ASP A 213 16.87 -23.24 2.93
CA ASP A 213 15.57 -23.95 2.84
C ASP A 213 14.37 -23.00 3.06
N GLY A 214 14.64 -21.71 3.27
CA GLY A 214 13.64 -20.67 3.54
C GLY A 214 13.17 -19.92 2.29
N ILE A 215 12.27 -18.98 2.52
CA ILE A 215 11.56 -18.18 1.50
C ILE A 215 12.51 -17.40 0.57
N ARG A 216 13.76 -17.11 0.97
CA ARG A 216 14.74 -16.41 0.09
C ARG A 216 15.46 -17.30 -0.91
N HIS A 217 15.62 -18.59 -0.65
CA HIS A 217 16.52 -19.48 -1.42
C HIS A 217 15.86 -20.74 -2.00
N ALA A 218 14.65 -21.10 -1.57
CA ALA A 218 13.87 -22.19 -2.16
C ALA A 218 13.32 -21.82 -3.56
N MET A 219 14.19 -21.68 -4.57
CA MET A 219 13.79 -21.44 -5.97
C MET A 219 13.24 -22.70 -6.67
N LEU A 220 13.37 -23.87 -6.05
CA LEU A 220 13.15 -25.18 -6.69
C LEU A 220 11.86 -25.89 -6.26
N GLU A 221 11.20 -25.45 -5.19
CA GLU A 221 9.92 -26.00 -4.75
C GLU A 221 8.79 -24.98 -4.98
N LYS A 222 7.62 -25.50 -5.35
CA LYS A 222 6.41 -24.70 -5.53
C LYS A 222 6.09 -24.06 -4.17
N ASP A 223 6.13 -22.72 -4.09
CA ASP A 223 5.77 -22.02 -2.86
C ASP A 223 4.35 -22.41 -2.44
N ASN A 224 4.22 -22.92 -1.22
CA ASN A 224 2.93 -23.08 -0.56
C ASN A 224 2.52 -21.80 0.22
N LEU A 225 3.17 -20.67 -0.06
CA LEU A 225 2.89 -19.40 0.60
C LEU A 225 1.52 -18.88 0.18
N GLN A 226 0.73 -18.49 1.18
CA GLN A 226 -0.59 -17.91 0.99
C GLN A 226 -0.58 -16.42 1.35
N GLN A 227 -1.69 -15.75 1.05
CA GLN A 227 -1.87 -14.34 1.35
C GLN A 227 -1.69 -14.05 2.84
N GLU A 228 -2.16 -14.95 3.69
CA GLU A 228 -2.11 -14.86 5.14
C GLU A 228 -0.66 -14.86 5.66
N ASP A 229 0.25 -15.60 5.01
CA ASP A 229 1.67 -15.62 5.37
C ASP A 229 2.35 -14.27 5.07
N ALA A 230 2.03 -13.68 3.92
CA ALA A 230 2.56 -12.38 3.52
C ALA A 230 2.00 -11.24 4.40
N ILE A 231 0.70 -11.27 4.71
CA ILE A 231 0.09 -10.31 5.65
C ILE A 231 0.72 -10.43 7.02
N LEU A 232 0.87 -11.65 7.55
CA LEU A 232 1.49 -11.88 8.86
C LEU A 232 2.89 -11.27 8.91
N MET A 233 3.72 -11.52 7.89
CA MET A 233 5.08 -10.96 7.86
C MET A 233 5.07 -9.44 7.75
N LEU A 234 4.27 -8.87 6.85
CA LEU A 234 4.17 -7.43 6.66
C LEU A 234 3.80 -6.73 7.96
N VAL A 235 2.73 -7.18 8.62
CA VAL A 235 2.25 -6.63 9.89
C VAL A 235 3.28 -6.78 10.99
N MET A 236 3.90 -7.95 11.12
CA MET A 236 4.88 -8.24 12.17
C MET A 236 6.13 -7.37 12.02
N CYS A 237 6.65 -7.24 10.80
CA CYS A 237 7.76 -6.34 10.49
C CYS A 237 7.39 -4.88 10.74
N SER A 238 6.19 -4.44 10.32
CA SER A 238 5.73 -3.07 10.58
C SER A 238 5.63 -2.77 12.08
N SER A 239 5.03 -3.68 12.85
CA SER A 239 4.90 -3.53 14.30
C SER A 239 6.28 -3.45 14.98
N PHE A 240 7.24 -4.27 14.52
CA PHE A 240 8.57 -4.28 15.09
C PHE A 240 9.41 -3.06 14.69
N ILE A 241 9.24 -2.57 13.46
CA ILE A 241 9.80 -1.29 13.01
C ILE A 241 9.32 -0.17 13.92
N ASN A 242 8.01 -0.04 14.12
CA ASN A 242 7.44 1.00 15.01
C ASN A 242 7.98 0.88 16.43
N TYR A 243 8.05 -0.35 16.97
CA TYR A 243 8.64 -0.60 18.29
C TYR A 243 10.10 -0.14 18.39
N ILE A 244 10.95 -0.47 17.41
CA ILE A 244 12.35 -0.06 17.38
C ILE A 244 12.45 1.45 17.23
N VAL A 245 11.66 2.07 16.35
CA VAL A 245 11.63 3.53 16.15
C VAL A 245 11.34 4.23 17.48
N THR A 246 10.23 3.88 18.15
CA THR A 246 9.86 4.48 19.45
C THR A 246 10.97 4.30 20.50
N LYS A 247 11.56 3.11 20.58
CA LYS A 247 12.66 2.83 21.49
C LYS A 247 13.91 3.63 21.15
N SER A 248 14.21 3.83 19.87
CA SER A 248 15.37 4.59 19.40
C SER A 248 15.21 6.08 19.62
N GLU A 249 14.01 6.65 19.45
CA GLU A 249 13.68 8.04 19.79
C GLU A 249 13.88 8.30 21.29
N GLN A 250 13.35 7.42 22.14
CA GLN A 250 13.50 7.52 23.61
C GLN A 250 14.97 7.51 24.06
N ASN A 251 15.87 6.98 23.23
CA ASN A 251 17.30 6.89 23.51
C ASN A 251 18.14 7.83 22.62
N GLY A 252 17.52 8.77 21.89
CA GLY A 252 18.21 9.77 21.07
C GLY A 252 19.03 9.20 19.92
N LEU A 253 18.62 8.06 19.35
CA LEU A 253 19.32 7.41 18.23
C LEU A 253 18.81 7.83 16.86
N ILE A 254 17.57 8.32 16.80
CA ILE A 254 16.91 8.90 15.63
C ILE A 254 16.06 10.07 16.11
N GLU A 255 15.94 11.10 15.30
CA GLU A 255 15.11 12.30 15.56
C GLU A 255 13.69 12.12 15.02
#